data_AF-A0A958AK61-F1
#
_entry.id   AF-A0A958AK61-F1
#
_cell.length_a   1.000
_cell.length_b   1.000
_cell.length_c   1.000
_cell.angle_alpha   90.00
_cell.angle_beta   90.00
_cell.angle_gamma   90.00
#
_symmetry.space_group_name_H-M   'P 1'
#
loop_
_entity.id
_entity.type
_entity.pdbx_description
1 polymer ?
#
loop_
_entity_poly.entity_id
_entity_poly.type
_entity_poly.pdbx_seq_one_letter_code
_entity_poly.pdbx_strand_id
1 'polypeptide(L)'
;FFTVWGKLKAVAGFTNVGGAGERTIAVRVNADGIAQVTLRAESTEELSDEQEAEVAAALTMTVGESTRTVADEFLLANTPFDAREVGAFAMMTTAYDGTTPLFRKYIDDYYIERPSRVTRGFTIRWRDYNATVIAMTKNDDDSQTPDRGRSYGSIRIRFRDWIQPWILLDYLGEPEPYIPPIIERLKPRVIPSKYGDSLLGIQEEIQDIVQNKGIIGRMRDYQVIHQALERIQFDDQPTFWPDLVEYAQNSVNVQQTMEYAQANTIGLAKGEAALAGFAAAGAQSGVGIGNLGSRVDELAKDVDDFLGNSRGIVDEAEGRFSEKLDATEKALRADLAETTGQFDDFDARISELTRNFTGINQRFNSEVPGVQNQLAGLEKQVSEAISAQISVLQRDVGVLQGRLGEFDRNFFSDGGQFQDLRNAVTTLEGQMRAFQLEDIQPSKLATGLLRVEEFDSQFNKLSDRLLQLERQRG
;
A
#
# COMPACT_ATOMS: atom_id res chain seq x y z
N PHE A 1 3.87 -3.81 -77.13
CA PHE A 1 3.94 -3.86 -75.65
C PHE A 1 4.07 -2.48 -75.07
N PHE A 2 3.27 -2.17 -74.06
CA PHE A 2 3.41 -0.96 -73.26
C PHE A 2 3.79 -1.33 -71.82
N THR A 3 4.69 -0.59 -71.17
CA THR A 3 4.94 -0.69 -69.71
C THR A 3 4.86 0.68 -69.07
N VAL A 4 4.11 0.79 -67.97
CA VAL A 4 3.84 2.05 -67.28
C VAL A 4 3.81 1.90 -65.76
N TRP A 5 4.16 2.99 -65.07
CA TRP A 5 3.80 3.24 -63.67
C TRP A 5 2.41 3.90 -63.64
N GLY A 6 1.37 3.08 -63.80
CA GLY A 6 -0.05 3.43 -64.00
C GLY A 6 -0.85 2.22 -64.51
N LYS A 7 -2.18 2.32 -64.66
CA LYS A 7 -3.01 1.20 -65.17
C LYS A 7 -3.31 1.38 -66.67
N LEU A 8 -3.21 0.32 -67.46
CA LEU A 8 -3.42 0.32 -68.91
C LEU A 8 -4.67 -0.50 -69.30
N LYS A 9 -5.52 0.06 -70.16
CA LYS A 9 -6.68 -0.63 -70.75
C LYS A 9 -6.68 -0.44 -72.26
N ALA A 10 -7.00 -1.49 -73.02
CA ALA A 10 -7.20 -1.36 -74.46
C ALA A 10 -8.44 -0.49 -74.74
N VAL A 11 -8.32 0.43 -75.69
CA VAL A 11 -9.47 1.24 -76.13
C VAL A 11 -10.51 0.33 -76.81
N ALA A 12 -11.80 0.65 -76.67
CA ALA A 12 -12.87 -0.07 -77.35
C ALA A 12 -12.57 -0.20 -78.86
N GLY A 13 -12.70 -1.41 -79.39
CA GLY A 13 -12.37 -1.73 -80.79
C GLY A 13 -10.94 -2.24 -81.02
N PHE A 14 -10.05 -2.20 -80.02
CA PHE A 14 -8.72 -2.79 -80.09
C PHE A 14 -8.64 -4.12 -79.33
N THR A 15 -7.95 -5.12 -79.90
CA THR A 15 -7.82 -6.45 -79.28
C THR A 15 -6.64 -6.48 -78.30
N ASN A 16 -6.93 -6.75 -77.02
CA ASN A 16 -5.91 -7.09 -76.02
C ASN A 16 -5.41 -8.53 -76.25
N VAL A 17 -4.12 -8.70 -76.47
CA VAL A 17 -3.47 -10.00 -76.74
C VAL A 17 -2.63 -10.50 -75.55
N GLY A 18 -2.65 -9.80 -74.41
CA GLY A 18 -1.99 -10.22 -73.19
C GLY A 18 -1.30 -9.07 -72.45
N GLY A 19 -0.76 -9.38 -71.27
CA GLY A 19 -0.12 -8.43 -70.37
C GLY A 19 0.12 -9.06 -69.01
N ALA A 20 1.07 -8.51 -68.25
CA ALA A 20 1.31 -8.85 -66.85
C ALA A 20 0.73 -7.76 -65.95
N GLY A 21 -0.35 -8.09 -65.25
CA GLY A 21 -1.10 -7.17 -64.39
C GLY A 21 -1.68 -5.98 -65.16
N GLU A 22 -1.99 -4.90 -64.45
CA GLU A 22 -2.57 -3.68 -65.02
C GLU A 22 -1.50 -2.73 -65.62
N ARG A 23 -0.21 -3.03 -65.43
CA ARG A 23 0.91 -2.13 -65.77
C ARG A 23 1.52 -2.40 -67.14
N THR A 24 1.12 -3.49 -67.77
CA THR A 24 1.57 -3.84 -69.12
C THR A 24 0.44 -4.37 -69.97
N ILE A 25 0.41 -3.96 -71.24
CA ILE A 25 -0.58 -4.45 -72.20
C ILE A 25 0.06 -4.64 -73.57
N ALA A 26 -0.39 -5.68 -74.28
CA ALA A 26 -0.13 -5.90 -75.67
C ALA A 26 -1.45 -5.74 -76.42
N VAL A 27 -1.45 -4.87 -77.42
CA VAL A 27 -2.62 -4.55 -78.24
C VAL A 27 -2.27 -4.78 -79.69
N ARG A 28 -3.13 -5.50 -80.41
CA ARG A 28 -2.99 -5.71 -81.85
C ARG A 28 -3.28 -4.41 -82.60
N VAL A 29 -2.44 -4.09 -83.58
CA VAL A 29 -2.68 -2.96 -84.48
C VAL A 29 -3.93 -3.21 -85.33
N ASN A 30 -4.69 -2.16 -85.60
CA ASN A 30 -5.84 -2.23 -86.50
C ASN A 30 -5.39 -2.27 -87.98
N ALA A 31 -6.35 -2.24 -88.91
CA ALA A 31 -6.08 -2.24 -90.35
C ALA A 31 -5.26 -1.02 -90.83
N ASP A 32 -5.29 0.09 -90.09
CA ASP A 32 -4.55 1.32 -90.39
C ASP A 32 -3.13 1.31 -89.77
N GLY A 33 -2.73 0.22 -89.10
CA GLY A 33 -1.45 0.12 -88.40
C GLY A 33 -1.40 0.89 -87.07
N ILE A 34 -2.55 1.30 -86.53
CA ILE A 34 -2.66 2.05 -85.27
C ILE A 34 -2.89 1.06 -84.13
N ALA A 35 -2.32 1.34 -82.95
CA ALA A 35 -2.70 0.70 -81.69
C ALA A 35 -3.00 1.78 -80.66
N GLN A 36 -4.10 1.64 -79.91
CA GLN A 36 -4.49 2.61 -78.87
C GLN A 36 -4.71 1.94 -77.52
N VAL A 37 -4.27 2.65 -76.48
CA VAL A 37 -4.35 2.22 -75.08
C VAL A 37 -4.71 3.44 -74.23
N THR A 38 -5.64 3.27 -73.30
CA THR A 38 -5.96 4.25 -72.27
C THR A 38 -5.01 4.06 -71.10
N LEU A 39 -4.36 5.15 -70.67
CA LEU A 39 -3.56 5.19 -69.45
C LEU A 39 -4.36 5.84 -68.32
N ARG A 40 -4.44 5.16 -67.18
CA ARG A 40 -5.09 5.63 -65.96
C ARG A 40 -4.06 5.92 -64.87
N ALA A 41 -4.39 6.87 -64.00
CA ALA A 41 -3.60 7.13 -62.80
C ALA A 41 -3.61 5.90 -61.88
N GLU A 42 -2.52 5.69 -61.14
CA GLU A 42 -2.36 4.54 -60.24
C GLU A 42 -3.28 4.62 -59.00
N SER A 43 -3.77 5.80 -58.66
CA SER A 43 -4.56 6.08 -57.46
C SER A 43 -6.08 6.02 -57.69
N THR A 44 -6.53 5.30 -58.71
CA THR A 44 -7.96 5.19 -59.01
C THR A 44 -8.34 3.72 -59.05
N GLU A 45 -9.41 3.37 -58.32
CA GLU A 45 -10.11 2.08 -58.45
C GLU A 45 -10.52 1.83 -59.91
N GLU A 46 -10.87 0.59 -60.26
CA GLU A 46 -11.34 0.29 -61.60
C GLU A 46 -12.67 1.02 -61.89
N LEU A 47 -12.58 2.09 -62.65
CA LEU A 47 -13.75 2.78 -63.17
C LEU A 47 -14.35 1.99 -64.34
N SER A 48 -15.68 1.85 -64.29
CA SER A 48 -16.46 1.44 -65.46
C SER A 48 -16.33 2.48 -66.57
N ASP A 49 -16.60 2.09 -67.81
CA ASP A 49 -16.47 3.01 -68.94
C ASP A 49 -17.43 4.21 -68.80
N GLU A 50 -18.58 4.02 -68.14
CA GLU A 50 -19.53 5.08 -67.81
C GLU A 50 -18.97 6.05 -66.77
N GLN A 51 -18.28 5.55 -65.73
CA GLN A 51 -17.63 6.39 -64.73
C GLN A 51 -16.50 7.22 -65.34
N GLU A 52 -15.73 6.64 -66.27
CA GLU A 52 -14.68 7.38 -66.98
C GLU A 52 -15.25 8.49 -67.86
N ALA A 53 -16.35 8.21 -68.57
CA ALA A 53 -17.03 9.20 -69.40
C ALA A 53 -17.56 10.38 -68.55
N GLU A 54 -18.10 10.10 -67.37
CA GLU A 54 -18.58 11.12 -66.42
C GLU A 54 -17.44 12.01 -65.88
N VAL A 55 -16.32 11.40 -65.46
CA VAL A 55 -15.14 12.16 -65.01
C VAL A 55 -14.55 12.99 -66.15
N ALA A 56 -14.48 12.43 -67.35
CA ALA A 56 -14.03 13.16 -68.53
C ALA A 56 -14.97 14.34 -68.85
N ALA A 57 -16.29 14.13 -68.79
CA ALA A 57 -17.28 15.17 -69.03
C ALA A 57 -17.10 16.34 -68.06
N ALA A 58 -16.94 16.07 -66.75
CA ALA A 58 -16.67 17.10 -65.74
C ALA A 58 -15.38 17.91 -66.04
N LEU A 59 -14.32 17.22 -66.47
CA LEU A 59 -13.06 17.86 -66.82
C LEU A 59 -13.11 18.67 -68.13
N THR A 60 -14.06 18.37 -69.02
CA THR A 60 -14.28 19.12 -70.27
C THR A 60 -15.25 20.30 -70.13
N MET A 61 -15.83 20.53 -68.94
CA MET A 61 -16.67 21.70 -68.69
C MET A 61 -15.87 22.99 -68.91
N THR A 62 -16.48 24.00 -69.51
CA THR A 62 -15.86 25.33 -69.70
C THR A 62 -15.92 26.14 -68.41
N VAL A 63 -14.82 26.82 -68.08
CA VAL A 63 -14.72 27.59 -66.83
C VAL A 63 -15.22 29.02 -67.05
N GLY A 64 -16.39 29.36 -66.49
CA GLY A 64 -16.98 30.70 -66.64
C GLY A 64 -17.23 31.06 -68.11
N GLU A 65 -16.76 32.26 -68.52
CA GLU A 65 -16.80 32.71 -69.93
C GLU A 65 -15.54 32.30 -70.73
N SER A 66 -14.63 31.54 -70.13
CA SER A 66 -13.41 31.07 -70.81
C SER A 66 -13.75 30.07 -71.92
N THR A 67 -12.95 30.07 -72.99
CA THR A 67 -12.99 29.02 -74.01
C THR A 67 -12.23 27.76 -73.57
N ARG A 68 -11.60 27.79 -72.40
CA ARG A 68 -10.80 26.68 -71.86
C ARG A 68 -11.63 25.77 -70.97
N THR A 69 -11.25 24.49 -70.99
CA THR A 69 -11.85 23.47 -70.14
C THR A 69 -11.26 23.50 -68.73
N VAL A 70 -11.94 22.88 -67.76
CA VAL A 70 -11.40 22.67 -66.40
C VAL A 70 -10.04 21.98 -66.46
N ALA A 71 -9.88 20.96 -67.32
CA ALA A 71 -8.61 20.27 -67.51
C ALA A 71 -7.49 21.20 -67.98
N ASP A 72 -7.78 22.09 -68.94
CA ASP A 72 -6.80 23.08 -69.43
C ASP A 72 -6.37 24.02 -68.31
N GLU A 73 -7.32 24.54 -67.52
CA GLU A 73 -7.00 25.45 -66.42
C GLU A 73 -6.18 24.74 -65.33
N PHE A 74 -6.48 23.48 -64.98
CA PHE A 74 -5.64 22.71 -64.06
C PHE A 74 -4.22 22.49 -64.57
N LEU A 75 -4.03 22.28 -65.87
CA LEU A 75 -2.71 22.06 -66.46
C LEU A 75 -1.90 23.36 -66.59
N LEU A 76 -2.58 24.49 -66.89
CA LEU A 76 -1.95 25.80 -67.09
C LEU A 76 -1.68 26.55 -65.78
N ALA A 77 -2.49 26.33 -64.74
CA ALA A 77 -2.30 26.96 -63.44
C ALA A 77 -0.94 26.60 -62.81
N ASN A 78 -0.22 27.59 -62.29
CA ASN A 78 1.06 27.35 -61.62
C ASN A 78 0.86 26.75 -60.23
N THR A 79 -0.22 27.16 -59.56
CA THR A 79 -0.63 26.67 -58.24
C THR A 79 -2.10 26.27 -58.20
N PRO A 80 -2.52 25.47 -57.21
CA PRO A 80 -3.95 25.19 -57.02
C PRO A 80 -4.79 26.42 -56.66
N PHE A 81 -4.20 27.48 -56.10
CA PHE A 81 -4.90 28.74 -55.86
C PHE A 81 -5.25 29.43 -57.17
N ASP A 82 -4.32 29.48 -58.13
CA ASP A 82 -4.59 30.08 -59.44
C ASP A 82 -5.77 29.37 -60.13
N ALA A 83 -5.82 28.03 -60.05
CA ALA A 83 -6.94 27.25 -60.58
C ALA A 83 -8.27 27.53 -59.86
N ARG A 84 -8.22 27.77 -58.55
CA ARG A 84 -9.40 28.18 -57.78
C ARG A 84 -9.89 29.57 -58.20
N GLU A 85 -8.99 30.54 -58.29
CA GLU A 85 -9.32 31.95 -58.61
C GLU A 85 -9.95 32.10 -59.99
N VAL A 86 -9.55 31.28 -60.97
CA VAL A 86 -10.18 31.28 -62.30
C VAL A 86 -11.53 30.55 -62.33
N GLY A 87 -11.95 29.92 -61.23
CA GLY A 87 -13.26 29.25 -61.09
C GLY A 87 -13.27 27.77 -61.47
N ALA A 88 -12.12 27.14 -61.74
CA ALA A 88 -12.08 25.73 -62.12
C ALA A 88 -12.57 24.80 -60.99
N PHE A 89 -12.29 25.17 -59.73
CA PHE A 89 -12.79 24.44 -58.57
C PHE A 89 -14.30 24.57 -58.35
N ALA A 90 -14.88 25.74 -58.59
CA ALA A 90 -16.33 25.93 -58.52
C ALA A 90 -17.09 25.05 -59.55
N MET A 91 -16.49 24.82 -60.73
CA MET A 91 -17.03 23.87 -61.70
C MET A 91 -17.00 22.43 -61.18
N MET A 92 -15.93 22.02 -60.50
CA MET A 92 -15.85 20.70 -59.88
C MET A 92 -16.83 20.53 -58.72
N THR A 93 -17.05 21.58 -57.93
CA THR A 93 -18.09 21.64 -56.90
C THR A 93 -19.47 21.45 -57.52
N THR A 94 -19.75 22.13 -58.63
CA THR A 94 -21.00 21.97 -59.39
C THR A 94 -21.17 20.54 -59.91
N ALA A 95 -20.09 19.92 -60.44
CA ALA A 95 -20.14 18.55 -60.92
C ALA A 95 -20.39 17.54 -59.78
N TYR A 96 -19.77 17.74 -58.61
CA TYR A 96 -19.92 16.84 -57.46
C TYR A 96 -21.30 16.96 -56.78
N ASP A 97 -21.79 18.18 -56.60
CA ASP A 97 -23.12 18.46 -56.03
C ASP A 97 -24.25 18.17 -57.01
N GLY A 98 -23.94 18.08 -58.31
CA GLY A 98 -24.85 17.72 -59.37
C GLY A 98 -25.46 16.32 -59.23
N THR A 99 -26.28 15.94 -60.19
CA THR A 99 -27.14 14.74 -60.08
C THR A 99 -26.43 13.43 -60.40
N THR A 100 -25.21 13.44 -60.94
CA THR A 100 -24.56 12.20 -61.41
C THR A 100 -23.87 11.46 -60.25
N PRO A 101 -24.39 10.29 -59.82
CA PRO A 101 -23.82 9.60 -58.65
C PRO A 101 -22.42 9.04 -58.93
N LEU A 102 -22.08 8.83 -60.21
CA LEU A 102 -20.83 8.21 -60.64
C LEU A 102 -19.62 9.13 -60.43
N PHE A 103 -19.72 10.40 -60.83
CA PHE A 103 -18.66 11.37 -60.60
C PHE A 103 -18.44 11.59 -59.10
N ARG A 104 -19.54 11.74 -58.35
CA ARG A 104 -19.50 11.86 -56.90
C ARG A 104 -18.85 10.67 -56.22
N LYS A 105 -19.24 9.45 -56.61
CA LYS A 105 -18.65 8.20 -56.13
C LYS A 105 -17.14 8.17 -56.38
N TYR A 106 -16.69 8.53 -57.59
CA TYR A 106 -15.26 8.56 -57.91
C TYR A 106 -14.46 9.45 -56.96
N ILE A 107 -14.99 10.63 -56.64
CA ILE A 107 -14.36 11.58 -55.72
C ILE A 107 -14.38 11.07 -54.27
N ASP A 108 -15.49 10.46 -53.84
CA ASP A 108 -15.59 9.84 -52.51
C ASP A 108 -14.63 8.66 -52.38
N ASP A 109 -14.50 7.81 -53.40
CA ASP A 109 -13.58 6.67 -53.41
C ASP A 109 -12.12 7.17 -53.33
N TYR A 110 -11.77 8.24 -54.06
CA TYR A 110 -10.46 8.91 -53.92
C TYR A 110 -10.20 9.35 -52.46
N TYR A 111 -11.21 9.88 -51.77
CA TYR A 111 -11.11 10.29 -50.38
C TYR A 111 -10.95 9.10 -49.44
N ILE A 112 -11.77 8.05 -49.59
CA ILE A 112 -11.75 6.83 -48.77
C ILE A 112 -10.42 6.09 -48.89
N GLU A 113 -9.85 5.99 -50.09
CA GLU A 113 -8.58 5.29 -50.28
C GLU A 113 -7.43 5.98 -49.52
N ARG A 114 -7.46 7.31 -49.42
CA ARG A 114 -6.33 8.11 -48.89
C ARG A 114 -6.78 9.34 -48.09
N PRO A 115 -7.57 9.18 -47.01
CA PRO A 115 -8.14 10.29 -46.25
C PRO A 115 -7.07 11.17 -45.59
N SER A 116 -5.91 10.57 -45.27
CA SER A 116 -4.73 11.28 -44.78
C SER A 116 -4.21 12.38 -45.73
N ARG A 117 -4.58 12.35 -47.02
CA ARG A 117 -4.23 13.41 -47.98
C ARG A 117 -5.03 14.68 -47.72
N VAL A 118 -6.26 14.57 -47.24
CA VAL A 118 -7.08 15.73 -46.92
C VAL A 118 -6.75 16.22 -45.50
N THR A 119 -6.34 15.35 -44.58
CA THR A 119 -6.00 15.79 -43.22
C THR A 119 -4.56 16.31 -43.05
N ARG A 120 -3.60 15.88 -43.88
CA ARG A 120 -2.24 16.46 -43.86
C ARG A 120 -2.24 17.77 -44.62
N GLY A 121 -1.92 18.85 -43.90
CA GLY A 121 -1.97 20.25 -44.35
C GLY A 121 -1.66 20.49 -45.83
N PHE A 122 -2.44 21.39 -46.42
CA PHE A 122 -2.40 21.74 -47.83
C PHE A 122 -1.00 22.20 -48.29
N THR A 123 -0.57 21.76 -49.47
CA THR A 123 0.67 22.22 -50.11
C THR A 123 0.35 23.24 -51.20
N ILE A 124 1.03 24.39 -51.19
CA ILE A 124 0.89 25.45 -52.21
C ILE A 124 1.31 25.04 -53.64
N ARG A 125 1.86 23.84 -53.82
CA ARG A 125 2.29 23.31 -55.11
C ARG A 125 1.41 22.14 -55.52
N TRP A 126 1.21 21.99 -56.82
CA TRP A 126 0.60 20.80 -57.39
C TRP A 126 1.37 19.55 -56.97
N ARG A 127 0.62 18.49 -56.63
CA ARG A 127 1.17 17.15 -56.51
C ARG A 127 1.06 16.48 -57.88
N ASP A 128 2.19 16.36 -58.56
CA ASP A 128 2.26 15.76 -59.88
C ASP A 128 2.83 14.34 -59.79
N TYR A 129 2.09 13.34 -60.26
CA TYR A 129 2.55 11.97 -60.45
C TYR A 129 3.06 11.81 -61.88
N ASN A 130 4.17 11.12 -62.07
CA ASN A 130 4.74 10.92 -63.40
C ASN A 130 4.70 9.44 -63.75
N ALA A 131 4.29 9.17 -64.98
CA ALA A 131 4.27 7.84 -65.56
C ALA A 131 5.13 7.87 -66.82
N THR A 132 6.13 6.99 -66.90
CA THR A 132 6.85 6.77 -68.15
C THR A 132 6.17 5.64 -68.90
N VAL A 133 5.71 5.93 -70.11
CA VAL A 133 5.16 4.94 -71.04
C VAL A 133 6.22 4.56 -72.03
N ILE A 134 6.55 3.27 -72.09
CA ILE A 134 7.43 2.72 -73.11
C ILE A 134 6.58 1.89 -74.05
N ALA A 135 6.53 2.28 -75.32
CA ALA A 135 5.88 1.54 -76.39
C ALA A 135 6.93 0.75 -77.16
N MET A 136 6.72 -0.54 -77.35
CA MET A 136 7.55 -1.42 -78.16
C MET A 136 6.69 -2.06 -79.24
N THR A 137 7.15 -1.99 -80.49
CA THR A 137 6.56 -2.72 -81.61
C THR A 137 7.29 -4.05 -81.80
N LYS A 138 6.56 -5.01 -82.38
CA LYS A 138 7.05 -6.35 -82.65
C LYS A 138 6.46 -6.81 -83.98
N ASN A 139 7.23 -7.58 -84.75
CA ASN A 139 6.81 -8.03 -86.09
C ASN A 139 6.01 -9.33 -86.08
N ASP A 140 5.69 -9.91 -84.91
CA ASP A 140 4.87 -11.11 -84.79
C ASP A 140 3.70 -10.90 -83.83
N ASP A 141 2.74 -11.85 -83.88
CA ASP A 141 1.53 -11.86 -83.06
C ASP A 141 1.72 -12.51 -81.68
N ASP A 142 2.88 -13.13 -81.42
CA ASP A 142 3.12 -13.89 -80.20
C ASP A 142 3.76 -13.00 -79.14
N SER A 143 3.11 -12.88 -77.97
CA SER A 143 3.63 -12.06 -76.89
C SER A 143 4.91 -12.62 -76.22
N GLN A 144 5.20 -13.91 -76.40
CA GLN A 144 6.28 -14.61 -75.70
C GLN A 144 7.55 -14.81 -76.53
N THR A 145 7.52 -14.65 -77.85
CA THR A 145 8.72 -14.85 -78.68
C THR A 145 9.79 -13.77 -78.39
N PRO A 146 11.06 -14.16 -78.15
CA PRO A 146 12.17 -13.23 -78.06
C PRO A 146 12.39 -12.55 -79.40
N ASP A 147 12.37 -11.21 -79.46
CA ASP A 147 12.54 -10.47 -80.71
C ASP A 147 13.76 -9.55 -80.63
N ARG A 148 14.61 -9.64 -81.66
CA ARG A 148 15.87 -8.89 -81.81
C ARG A 148 15.69 -7.59 -82.61
N GLY A 149 14.50 -7.33 -83.16
CA GLY A 149 14.22 -6.18 -84.06
C GLY A 149 13.32 -5.07 -83.50
N ARG A 150 13.18 -4.94 -82.17
CA ARG A 150 12.24 -3.98 -81.56
C ARG A 150 12.67 -2.53 -81.80
N SER A 151 11.78 -1.71 -82.36
CA SER A 151 11.83 -0.26 -82.14
C SER A 151 11.04 0.07 -80.87
N TYR A 152 11.55 1.02 -80.09
CA TYR A 152 10.87 1.50 -78.90
C TYR A 152 10.79 3.02 -78.89
N GLY A 153 9.68 3.53 -78.38
CA GLY A 153 9.48 4.94 -78.07
C GLY A 153 9.11 5.08 -76.60
N SER A 154 9.45 6.21 -76.00
CA SER A 154 9.00 6.51 -74.64
C SER A 154 8.48 7.92 -74.52
N ILE A 155 7.40 8.09 -73.77
CA ILE A 155 6.85 9.38 -73.38
C ILE A 155 6.71 9.41 -71.86
N ARG A 156 6.93 10.58 -71.25
CA ARG A 156 6.61 10.83 -69.86
C ARG A 156 5.30 11.60 -69.78
N ILE A 157 4.32 11.01 -69.12
CA ILE A 157 3.01 11.60 -68.86
C ILE A 157 2.98 12.08 -67.41
N ARG A 158 2.40 13.25 -67.19
CA ARG A 158 2.24 13.86 -65.87
C ARG A 158 0.76 13.89 -65.51
N PHE A 159 0.40 13.27 -64.40
CA PHE A 159 -0.91 13.34 -63.77
C PHE A 159 -0.88 14.35 -62.65
N ARG A 160 -1.74 15.36 -62.72
CA ARG A 160 -1.85 16.41 -61.71
C ARG A 160 -2.98 16.08 -60.74
N ASP A 161 -2.68 16.08 -59.46
CA ASP A 161 -3.65 15.84 -58.39
C ASP A 161 -4.48 17.10 -58.13
N TRP A 162 -5.67 17.16 -58.72
CA TRP A 162 -6.59 18.29 -58.55
C TRP A 162 -7.67 18.04 -57.50
N ILE A 163 -7.93 16.77 -57.14
CA ILE A 163 -9.00 16.40 -56.20
C ILE A 163 -8.66 16.86 -54.78
N GLN A 164 -7.47 16.54 -54.29
CA GLN A 164 -7.04 16.95 -52.94
C GLN A 164 -7.12 18.48 -52.73
N PRO A 165 -6.53 19.33 -53.60
CA PRO A 165 -6.61 20.78 -53.40
C PRO A 165 -8.03 21.33 -53.58
N TRP A 166 -8.85 20.76 -54.47
CA TRP A 166 -10.26 21.16 -54.62
C TRP A 166 -11.05 20.90 -53.33
N ILE A 167 -10.92 19.70 -52.73
CA ILE A 167 -11.59 19.37 -51.45
C ILE A 167 -11.24 20.41 -50.37
N LEU A 168 -9.96 20.78 -50.27
CA LEU A 168 -9.47 21.63 -49.18
C LEU A 168 -9.67 23.13 -49.39
N LEU A 169 -9.46 23.61 -50.61
CA LEU A 169 -9.46 25.04 -50.89
C LEU A 169 -10.84 25.57 -51.25
N ASP A 170 -11.71 24.74 -51.81
CA ASP A 170 -13.02 25.15 -52.33
C ASP A 170 -14.13 24.43 -51.55
N TYR A 171 -14.20 23.11 -51.66
CA TYR A 171 -15.37 22.36 -51.23
C TYR A 171 -15.60 22.36 -49.71
N LEU A 172 -14.56 22.11 -48.91
CA LEU A 172 -14.61 22.18 -47.44
C LEU A 172 -14.07 23.50 -46.88
N GLY A 173 -13.37 24.29 -47.71
CA GLY A 173 -12.65 25.49 -47.28
C GLY A 173 -13.55 26.71 -47.06
N GLU A 174 -14.67 26.80 -47.79
CA GLU A 174 -15.53 28.00 -47.79
C GLU A 174 -16.98 27.67 -47.41
N PRO A 175 -17.30 27.57 -46.11
CA PRO A 175 -18.65 27.25 -45.68
C PRO A 175 -19.63 28.44 -45.87
N GLU A 176 -19.13 29.68 -45.91
CA GLU A 176 -19.93 30.90 -45.81
C GLU A 176 -21.07 31.01 -46.84
N PRO A 177 -20.87 30.71 -48.15
CA PRO A 177 -21.95 30.79 -49.13
C PRO A 177 -23.11 29.81 -48.85
N TYR A 178 -22.85 28.74 -48.12
CA TYR A 178 -23.81 27.68 -47.83
C TYR A 178 -24.58 27.91 -46.53
N ILE A 179 -24.11 28.78 -45.64
CA ILE A 179 -24.73 29.01 -44.34
C ILE A 179 -26.12 29.66 -44.46
N PRO A 180 -26.33 30.77 -45.21
CA PRO A 180 -27.64 31.43 -45.26
C PRO A 180 -28.77 30.52 -45.77
N PRO A 181 -28.60 29.73 -46.85
CA PRO A 181 -29.64 28.78 -47.27
C PRO A 181 -30.00 27.75 -46.20
N ILE A 182 -29.05 27.32 -45.39
CA ILE A 182 -29.30 26.34 -44.32
C ILE A 182 -30.03 26.98 -43.14
N ILE A 183 -29.71 28.23 -42.79
CA ILE A 183 -30.47 29.02 -41.80
C ILE A 183 -31.94 29.12 -42.21
N GLU A 184 -32.22 29.47 -43.48
CA GLU A 184 -33.59 29.59 -44.01
C GLU A 184 -34.38 28.28 -43.94
N ARG A 185 -33.67 27.13 -44.02
CA ARG A 185 -34.28 25.79 -43.89
C ARG A 185 -34.51 25.38 -42.44
N LEU A 186 -33.57 25.68 -41.54
CA LEU A 186 -33.63 25.28 -40.13
C LEU A 186 -34.57 26.16 -39.30
N LYS A 187 -34.59 27.48 -39.56
CA LYS A 187 -35.35 28.45 -38.76
C LYS A 187 -36.85 28.13 -38.66
N PRO A 188 -37.56 27.71 -39.74
CA PRO A 188 -38.97 27.34 -39.67
C PRO A 188 -39.27 26.07 -38.87
N ARG A 189 -38.25 25.26 -38.55
CA ARG A 189 -38.40 24.02 -37.78
C ARG A 189 -38.46 24.24 -36.28
N VAL A 190 -38.15 25.45 -35.81
CA VAL A 190 -38.17 25.81 -34.40
C VAL A 190 -39.55 26.34 -34.02
N ILE A 191 -40.26 25.59 -33.17
CA ILE A 191 -41.57 25.95 -32.63
C ILE A 191 -41.35 26.53 -31.23
N PRO A 192 -41.53 27.85 -31.01
CA PRO A 192 -41.08 28.52 -29.78
C PRO A 192 -41.62 27.99 -28.46
N SER A 193 -42.73 27.24 -28.47
CA SER A 193 -43.37 26.67 -27.28
C SER A 193 -43.13 25.17 -27.10
N LYS A 194 -42.40 24.52 -28.02
CA LYS A 194 -42.28 23.06 -28.05
C LYS A 194 -40.85 22.62 -28.35
N TYR A 195 -40.08 22.42 -27.28
CA TYR A 195 -38.71 21.93 -27.37
C TYR A 195 -38.60 20.61 -28.15
N GLY A 196 -39.40 19.59 -27.78
CA GLY A 196 -39.36 18.27 -28.42
C GLY A 196 -39.67 18.30 -29.91
N ASP A 197 -40.72 19.02 -30.31
CA ASP A 197 -41.08 19.17 -31.73
C ASP A 197 -40.01 19.96 -32.50
N SER A 198 -39.39 20.98 -31.87
CA SER A 198 -38.29 21.74 -32.48
C SER A 198 -37.06 20.90 -32.69
N LEU A 199 -36.73 20.03 -31.73
CA LEU A 199 -35.61 19.11 -31.82
C LEU A 199 -35.79 18.11 -32.96
N LEU A 200 -36.95 17.45 -33.01
CA LEU A 200 -37.27 16.51 -34.08
C LEU A 200 -37.27 17.21 -35.44
N GLY A 201 -37.88 18.40 -35.54
CA GLY A 201 -37.93 19.17 -36.78
C GLY A 201 -36.55 19.59 -37.29
N ILE A 202 -35.65 20.02 -36.40
CA ILE A 202 -34.25 20.32 -36.77
C ILE A 202 -33.55 19.04 -37.27
N GLN A 203 -33.72 17.92 -36.57
CA GLN A 203 -33.02 16.68 -36.93
C GLN A 203 -33.51 16.08 -38.25
N GLU A 204 -34.82 16.09 -38.50
CA GLU A 204 -35.40 15.71 -39.79
C GLU A 204 -34.83 16.58 -40.92
N GLU A 205 -34.74 17.90 -40.70
CA GLU A 205 -34.18 18.82 -41.70
C GLU A 205 -32.69 18.57 -41.93
N ILE A 206 -31.91 18.32 -40.87
CA ILE A 206 -30.49 17.95 -40.99
C ILE A 206 -30.35 16.68 -41.81
N GLN A 207 -31.17 15.65 -41.55
CA GLN A 207 -31.17 14.41 -42.31
C GLN A 207 -31.49 14.65 -43.78
N ASP A 208 -32.52 15.44 -44.09
CA ASP A 208 -32.90 15.76 -45.46
C ASP A 208 -31.79 16.53 -46.21
N ILE A 209 -31.11 17.48 -45.56
CA ILE A 209 -29.98 18.24 -46.13
C ILE A 209 -28.86 17.30 -46.57
N VAL A 210 -28.47 16.37 -45.70
CA VAL A 210 -27.36 15.45 -45.94
C VAL A 210 -27.77 14.20 -46.74
N GLN A 211 -29.08 14.00 -46.92
CA GLN A 211 -29.61 12.88 -47.68
C GLN A 211 -29.16 12.98 -49.14
N ASN A 212 -28.82 11.83 -49.73
CA ASN A 212 -28.36 11.75 -51.12
C ASN A 212 -27.07 12.54 -51.39
N LYS A 213 -26.29 12.92 -50.38
CA LYS A 213 -24.95 13.49 -50.53
C LYS A 213 -23.89 12.39 -50.48
N GLY A 214 -22.76 12.66 -51.12
CA GLY A 214 -21.56 11.84 -51.00
C GLY A 214 -20.91 12.04 -49.64
N ILE A 215 -19.89 11.26 -49.30
CA ILE A 215 -19.21 11.33 -48.00
C ILE A 215 -18.70 12.75 -47.73
N ILE A 216 -17.98 13.33 -48.70
CA ILE A 216 -17.40 14.66 -48.54
C ILE A 216 -18.50 15.73 -48.52
N GLY A 217 -19.57 15.55 -49.31
CA GLY A 217 -20.76 16.39 -49.28
C GLY A 217 -21.44 16.42 -47.91
N ARG A 218 -21.63 15.25 -47.28
CA ARG A 218 -22.16 15.17 -45.92
C ARG A 218 -21.25 15.87 -44.92
N MET A 219 -19.93 15.68 -45.02
CA MET A 219 -18.97 16.37 -44.15
C MET A 219 -19.07 17.90 -44.26
N ARG A 220 -19.15 18.45 -45.47
CA ARG A 220 -19.36 19.89 -45.70
C ARG A 220 -20.67 20.34 -45.06
N ASP A 221 -21.76 19.65 -45.38
CA ASP A 221 -23.09 20.09 -44.99
C ASP A 221 -23.26 20.00 -43.46
N TYR A 222 -22.66 19.01 -42.78
CA TYR A 222 -22.57 18.98 -41.32
C TYR A 222 -21.80 20.18 -40.74
N GLN A 223 -20.66 20.54 -41.31
CA GLN A 223 -19.89 21.72 -40.87
C GLN A 223 -20.68 23.02 -41.07
N VAL A 224 -21.39 23.14 -42.20
CA VAL A 224 -22.25 24.29 -42.50
C VAL A 224 -23.44 24.36 -41.53
N ILE A 225 -24.10 23.23 -41.26
CA ILE A 225 -25.20 23.13 -40.29
C ILE A 225 -24.74 23.54 -38.89
N HIS A 226 -23.57 23.06 -38.44
CA HIS A 226 -23.02 23.42 -37.14
C HIS A 226 -22.88 24.95 -36.99
N GLN A 227 -22.35 25.63 -38.02
CA GLN A 227 -22.19 27.08 -38.02
C GLN A 227 -23.52 27.82 -38.22
N ALA A 228 -24.43 27.27 -39.02
CA ALA A 228 -25.75 27.83 -39.24
C ALA A 228 -26.55 27.89 -37.92
N LEU A 229 -26.52 26.82 -37.13
CA LEU A 229 -27.21 26.77 -35.83
C LEU A 229 -26.76 27.89 -34.86
N GLU A 230 -25.49 28.29 -34.89
CA GLU A 230 -24.97 29.40 -34.05
C GLU A 230 -25.49 30.78 -34.50
N ARG A 231 -25.82 30.90 -35.78
CA ARG A 231 -26.16 32.18 -36.42
C ARG A 231 -27.65 32.40 -36.59
N ILE A 232 -28.49 31.40 -36.32
CA ILE A 232 -29.94 31.58 -36.35
C ILE A 232 -30.33 32.57 -35.24
N GLN A 233 -30.96 33.66 -35.64
CA GLN A 233 -31.54 34.66 -34.75
C GLN A 233 -33.06 34.69 -34.93
N PHE A 234 -33.75 34.77 -33.80
CA PHE A 234 -35.21 34.93 -33.72
C PHE A 234 -35.52 36.30 -33.13
N ASP A 235 -36.61 36.91 -33.57
CA ASP A 235 -37.09 38.17 -32.98
C ASP A 235 -37.51 37.98 -31.52
N ASP A 236 -38.04 36.80 -31.19
CA ASP A 236 -38.35 36.36 -29.83
C ASP A 236 -37.73 34.97 -29.61
N GLN A 237 -36.52 34.96 -29.05
CA GLN A 237 -35.71 33.74 -28.95
C GLN A 237 -36.27 32.81 -27.87
N PRO A 238 -36.60 31.55 -28.22
CA PRO A 238 -37.10 30.59 -27.23
C PRO A 238 -36.09 30.40 -26.10
N THR A 239 -36.55 30.32 -24.86
CA THR A 239 -35.66 30.17 -23.69
C THR A 239 -34.83 28.88 -23.72
N PHE A 240 -35.34 27.84 -24.38
CA PHE A 240 -34.64 26.56 -24.59
C PHE A 240 -33.69 26.56 -25.79
N TRP A 241 -33.57 27.66 -26.53
CA TRP A 241 -32.76 27.72 -27.75
C TRP A 241 -31.28 27.36 -27.54
N PRO A 242 -30.58 27.84 -26.50
CA PRO A 242 -29.19 27.47 -26.26
C PRO A 242 -29.01 25.94 -26.12
N ASP A 243 -29.89 25.29 -25.36
CA ASP A 243 -29.86 23.84 -25.15
C ASP A 243 -30.14 23.08 -26.45
N LEU A 244 -31.07 23.60 -27.27
CA LEU A 244 -31.39 23.03 -28.57
C LEU A 244 -30.21 23.10 -29.54
N VAL A 245 -29.51 24.24 -29.59
CA VAL A 245 -28.31 24.44 -30.41
C VAL A 245 -27.20 23.50 -29.96
N GLU A 246 -26.88 23.48 -28.67
CA GLU A 246 -25.84 22.61 -28.13
C GLU A 246 -26.12 21.15 -28.47
N TYR A 247 -27.36 20.70 -28.30
CA TYR A 247 -27.75 19.34 -28.60
C TYR A 247 -27.61 18.98 -30.09
N ALA A 248 -28.11 19.85 -30.97
CA ALA A 248 -28.05 19.65 -32.41
C ALA A 248 -26.58 19.65 -32.90
N GLN A 249 -25.75 20.56 -32.38
CA GLN A 249 -24.31 20.62 -32.67
C GLN A 249 -23.58 19.36 -32.21
N ASN A 250 -23.84 18.89 -30.99
CA ASN A 250 -23.26 17.64 -30.49
C ASN A 250 -23.65 16.44 -31.36
N SER A 251 -24.92 16.36 -31.77
CA SER A 251 -25.41 15.31 -32.67
C SER A 251 -24.71 15.36 -34.03
N VAL A 252 -24.54 16.56 -34.60
CA VAL A 252 -23.81 16.80 -35.86
C VAL A 252 -22.33 16.42 -35.73
N ASN A 253 -21.67 16.80 -34.64
CA ASN A 253 -20.26 16.48 -34.39
C ASN A 253 -20.02 14.97 -34.24
N VAL A 254 -20.92 14.25 -33.56
CA VAL A 254 -20.87 12.79 -33.46
C VAL A 254 -21.04 12.16 -34.83
N GLN A 255 -22.00 12.62 -35.63
CA GLN A 255 -22.20 12.12 -37.00
C GLN A 255 -20.99 12.39 -37.90
N GLN A 256 -20.44 13.60 -37.88
CA GLN A 256 -19.24 13.93 -38.64
C GLN A 256 -18.04 13.04 -38.24
N THR A 257 -17.89 12.76 -36.94
CA THR A 257 -16.86 11.85 -36.44
C THR A 257 -17.10 10.41 -36.89
N MET A 258 -18.36 9.95 -36.88
CA MET A 258 -18.73 8.62 -37.35
C MET A 258 -18.52 8.46 -38.85
N GLU A 259 -18.86 9.45 -39.67
CA GLU A 259 -18.60 9.45 -41.12
C GLU A 259 -17.09 9.34 -41.39
N TYR A 260 -16.29 10.11 -40.65
CA TYR A 260 -14.83 9.99 -40.74
C TYR A 260 -14.34 8.60 -40.32
N ALA A 261 -14.86 8.04 -39.22
CA ALA A 261 -14.48 6.71 -38.76
C ALA A 261 -14.91 5.60 -39.74
N GLN A 262 -16.09 5.71 -40.35
CA GLN A 262 -16.62 4.79 -41.36
C GLN A 262 -15.82 4.87 -42.66
N ALA A 263 -15.45 6.07 -43.10
CA ALA A 263 -14.57 6.25 -44.26
C ALA A 263 -13.18 5.61 -44.05
N ASN A 264 -12.71 5.52 -42.80
CA ASN A 264 -11.40 4.98 -42.46
C ASN A 264 -11.41 3.49 -42.05
N THR A 265 -12.58 2.87 -41.85
CA THR A 265 -12.66 1.52 -41.31
C THR A 265 -13.50 0.60 -42.19
N ILE A 266 -12.84 -0.32 -42.89
CA ILE A 266 -13.48 -1.33 -43.74
C ILE A 266 -14.36 -2.23 -42.86
N GLY A 267 -15.67 -2.25 -43.13
CA GLY A 267 -16.62 -3.17 -42.50
C GLY A 267 -17.52 -2.59 -41.40
N LEU A 268 -17.43 -1.29 -41.07
CA LEU A 268 -18.48 -0.65 -40.27
C LEU A 268 -19.75 -0.43 -41.10
N ALA A 269 -20.90 -0.75 -40.53
CA ALA A 269 -22.20 -0.49 -41.14
C ALA A 269 -22.43 1.03 -41.30
N LYS A 270 -22.99 1.45 -42.45
CA LYS A 270 -23.36 2.85 -42.73
C LYS A 270 -24.34 3.34 -41.65
N GLY A 271 -23.95 4.37 -40.91
CA GLY A 271 -24.51 4.65 -39.58
C GLY A 271 -25.41 5.88 -39.51
N GLU A 272 -26.56 5.87 -40.18
CA GLU A 272 -27.63 6.87 -39.93
C GLU A 272 -28.25 6.73 -38.52
N ALA A 273 -28.02 5.60 -37.84
CA ALA A 273 -28.66 5.24 -36.58
C ALA A 273 -28.32 6.13 -35.38
N ALA A 274 -27.14 6.78 -35.34
CA ALA A 274 -26.75 7.55 -34.16
C ALA A 274 -27.55 8.85 -34.01
N LEU A 275 -27.85 9.57 -35.11
CA LEU A 275 -28.59 10.85 -35.03
C LEU A 275 -30.03 10.58 -34.57
N ALA A 276 -30.65 9.51 -35.07
CA ALA A 276 -31.97 9.05 -34.64
C ALA A 276 -31.99 8.54 -33.20
N GLY A 277 -30.93 7.87 -32.74
CA GLY A 277 -30.79 7.41 -31.36
C GLY A 277 -30.67 8.58 -30.36
N PHE A 278 -29.86 9.58 -30.70
CA PHE A 278 -29.82 10.83 -29.95
C PHE A 278 -31.18 11.54 -30.04
N ALA A 279 -31.74 11.77 -31.23
CA ALA A 279 -33.08 12.36 -31.40
C ALA A 279 -34.14 11.77 -30.48
N ALA A 280 -34.26 10.44 -30.46
CA ALA A 280 -35.20 9.73 -29.63
C ALA A 280 -34.92 9.94 -28.14
N ALA A 281 -33.65 9.88 -27.69
CA ALA A 281 -33.28 10.11 -26.30
C ALA A 281 -33.55 11.56 -25.84
N GLY A 282 -33.27 12.55 -26.70
CA GLY A 282 -33.52 13.97 -26.44
C GLY A 282 -35.00 14.36 -26.50
N ALA A 283 -35.76 13.79 -27.43
CA ALA A 283 -37.22 13.98 -27.48
C ALA A 283 -37.91 13.29 -26.29
N GLN A 284 -37.42 12.11 -25.88
CA GLN A 284 -37.94 11.38 -24.73
C GLN A 284 -37.55 12.05 -23.40
N SER A 285 -36.41 12.73 -23.32
CA SER A 285 -36.07 13.59 -22.16
C SER A 285 -36.86 14.90 -22.17
N GLY A 286 -37.14 15.50 -23.34
CA GLY A 286 -37.97 16.71 -23.50
C GLY A 286 -39.45 16.51 -23.15
N VAL A 287 -40.05 15.38 -23.55
CA VAL A 287 -41.37 14.93 -23.07
C VAL A 287 -41.29 14.51 -21.59
N GLY A 288 -40.13 14.00 -21.19
CA GLY A 288 -39.76 13.77 -19.80
C GLY A 288 -39.81 15.02 -18.94
N ILE A 289 -39.45 16.22 -19.44
CA ILE A 289 -39.43 17.49 -18.68
C ILE A 289 -40.83 17.96 -18.26
N GLY A 290 -41.85 17.78 -19.11
CA GLY A 290 -43.24 18.06 -18.75
C GLY A 290 -43.79 17.10 -17.68
N ASN A 291 -43.38 15.83 -17.72
CA ASN A 291 -43.66 14.85 -16.67
C ASN A 291 -42.71 14.96 -15.47
N LEU A 292 -41.54 15.59 -15.62
CA LEU A 292 -40.57 15.85 -14.56
C LEU A 292 -41.08 16.96 -13.67
N GLY A 293 -41.84 17.95 -14.16
CA GLY A 293 -42.51 18.91 -13.29
C GLY A 293 -43.38 18.19 -12.24
N SER A 294 -44.27 17.30 -12.70
CA SER A 294 -45.13 16.51 -11.82
C SER A 294 -44.37 15.49 -10.97
N ARG A 295 -43.31 14.87 -11.51
CA ARG A 295 -42.45 13.94 -10.76
C ARG A 295 -41.47 14.63 -9.82
N VAL A 296 -41.11 15.90 -10.05
CA VAL A 296 -40.30 16.74 -9.15
C VAL A 296 -41.19 17.24 -8.02
N ASP A 297 -42.46 17.53 -8.26
CA ASP A 297 -43.43 17.81 -7.19
C ASP A 297 -43.70 16.56 -6.33
N GLU A 298 -43.85 15.39 -6.96
CA GLU A 298 -43.93 14.09 -6.25
C GLU A 298 -42.63 13.75 -5.52
N LEU A 299 -41.46 13.94 -6.16
CA LEU A 299 -40.17 13.69 -5.53
C LEU A 299 -39.88 14.70 -4.42
N ALA A 300 -40.30 15.96 -4.55
CA ALA A 300 -40.19 16.96 -3.49
C ALA A 300 -41.04 16.57 -2.28
N LYS A 301 -42.25 16.04 -2.52
CA LYS A 301 -43.10 15.49 -1.48
C LYS A 301 -42.51 14.23 -0.84
N ASP A 302 -41.99 13.31 -1.64
CA ASP A 302 -41.32 12.09 -1.15
C ASP A 302 -40.03 12.44 -0.38
N VAL A 303 -39.32 13.49 -0.79
CA VAL A 303 -38.15 14.02 -0.06
C VAL A 303 -38.57 14.69 1.24
N ASP A 304 -39.66 15.46 1.27
CA ASP A 304 -40.20 16.03 2.51
C ASP A 304 -40.70 14.96 3.47
N ASP A 305 -41.38 13.92 2.97
CA ASP A 305 -41.82 12.76 3.75
C ASP A 305 -40.62 11.94 4.24
N PHE A 306 -39.58 11.78 3.40
CA PHE A 306 -38.32 11.14 3.77
C PHE A 306 -37.55 11.95 4.82
N LEU A 307 -37.51 13.28 4.70
CA LEU A 307 -36.88 14.17 5.68
C LEU A 307 -37.67 14.21 6.99
N GLY A 308 -39.00 14.15 6.93
CA GLY A 308 -39.87 14.02 8.11
C GLY A 308 -39.65 12.71 8.85
N ASN A 309 -39.63 11.59 8.12
CA ASN A 309 -39.31 10.27 8.68
C ASN A 309 -37.87 10.19 9.20
N SER A 310 -36.91 10.77 8.47
CA SER A 310 -35.51 10.80 8.89
C SER A 310 -35.33 11.66 10.15
N ARG A 311 -36.01 12.79 10.27
CA ARG A 311 -36.05 13.59 11.51
C ARG A 311 -36.65 12.81 12.66
N GLY A 312 -37.75 12.10 12.45
CA GLY A 312 -38.34 11.23 13.49
C GLY A 312 -37.40 10.12 13.95
N ILE A 313 -36.67 9.49 13.02
CA ILE A 313 -35.65 8.47 13.34
C ILE A 313 -34.47 9.10 14.10
N VAL A 314 -34.04 10.31 13.73
CA VAL A 314 -32.97 11.03 14.43
C VAL A 314 -33.42 11.44 15.83
N ASP A 315 -34.64 11.97 16.00
CA ASP A 315 -35.19 12.33 17.30
C ASP A 315 -35.33 11.09 18.21
N GLU A 316 -35.76 9.96 17.66
CA GLU A 316 -35.81 8.68 18.41
C GLU A 316 -34.40 8.19 18.77
N ALA A 317 -33.44 8.29 17.84
CA ALA A 317 -32.05 7.92 18.09
C ALA A 317 -31.39 8.83 19.14
N GLU A 318 -31.63 10.15 19.09
CA GLU A 318 -31.19 11.13 20.07
C GLU A 318 -31.82 10.86 21.44
N GLY A 319 -33.11 10.53 21.49
CA GLY A 319 -33.80 10.12 22.72
C GLY A 319 -33.17 8.88 23.34
N ARG A 320 -32.93 7.82 22.54
CA ARG A 320 -32.28 6.58 23.01
C ARG A 320 -30.82 6.80 23.40
N PHE A 321 -30.12 7.69 22.72
CA PHE A 321 -28.73 8.03 23.05
C PHE A 321 -28.68 8.80 24.36
N SER A 322 -29.55 9.80 24.55
CA SER A 322 -29.69 10.58 25.78
C SER A 322 -30.04 9.68 26.97
N GLU A 323 -31.01 8.76 26.81
CA GLU A 323 -31.37 7.81 27.87
C GLU A 323 -30.21 6.89 28.26
N LYS A 324 -29.47 6.37 27.26
CA LYS A 324 -28.27 5.55 27.52
C LYS A 324 -27.15 6.37 28.16
N LEU A 325 -26.97 7.62 27.76
CA LEU A 325 -25.96 8.52 28.32
C LEU A 325 -26.28 8.80 29.79
N ASP A 326 -27.53 9.14 30.12
CA ASP A 326 -28.00 9.36 31.49
C ASP A 326 -27.86 8.10 32.36
N ALA A 327 -28.20 6.93 31.82
CA ALA A 327 -28.04 5.66 32.53
C ALA A 327 -26.56 5.36 32.80
N THR A 328 -25.69 5.61 31.81
CA THR A 328 -24.24 5.41 31.94
C THR A 328 -23.63 6.40 32.92
N GLU A 329 -24.04 7.66 32.90
CA GLU A 329 -23.58 8.67 33.85
C GLU A 329 -23.98 8.31 35.28
N LYS A 330 -25.24 7.86 35.50
CA LYS A 330 -25.69 7.40 36.81
C LYS A 330 -24.91 6.18 37.30
N ALA A 331 -24.62 5.21 36.43
CA ALA A 331 -23.81 4.05 36.78
C ALA A 331 -22.39 4.46 37.16
N LEU A 332 -21.72 5.29 36.35
CA LEU A 332 -20.38 5.79 36.65
C LEU A 332 -20.32 6.60 37.95
N ARG A 333 -21.35 7.41 38.25
CA ARG A 333 -21.45 8.14 39.52
C ARG A 333 -21.61 7.19 40.71
N ALA A 334 -22.36 6.10 40.56
CA ALA A 334 -22.51 5.09 41.59
C ALA A 334 -21.20 4.33 41.85
N ASP A 335 -20.52 3.89 40.78
CA ASP A 335 -19.22 3.21 40.86
C ASP A 335 -18.15 4.12 41.51
N LEU A 336 -18.15 5.42 41.16
CA LEU A 336 -17.25 6.39 41.76
C LEU A 336 -17.54 6.59 43.26
N ALA A 337 -18.82 6.63 43.65
CA ALA A 337 -19.21 6.72 45.06
C ALA A 337 -18.80 5.47 45.85
N GLU A 338 -18.98 4.27 45.28
CA GLU A 338 -18.52 3.01 45.88
C GLU A 338 -17.00 3.00 46.05
N THR A 339 -16.26 3.36 44.99
CA THR A 339 -14.80 3.42 45.01
C THR A 339 -14.30 4.43 46.06
N THR A 340 -14.95 5.59 46.15
CA THR A 340 -14.64 6.60 47.18
C THR A 340 -14.86 6.03 48.58
N GLY A 341 -15.98 5.33 48.81
CA GLY A 341 -16.25 4.66 50.10
C GLY A 341 -15.22 3.57 50.44
N GLN A 342 -14.71 2.83 49.45
CA GLN A 342 -13.62 1.88 49.66
C GLN A 342 -12.32 2.58 50.08
N PHE A 343 -11.99 3.73 49.47
CA PHE A 343 -10.83 4.53 49.89
C PHE A 343 -10.97 5.08 51.31
N ASP A 344 -12.17 5.52 51.71
CA ASP A 344 -12.44 5.95 53.08
C ASP A 344 -12.25 4.80 54.10
N ASP A 345 -12.69 3.58 53.76
CA ASP A 345 -12.45 2.39 54.59
C ASP A 345 -10.95 2.05 54.67
N PHE A 346 -10.22 2.16 53.57
CA PHE A 346 -8.77 1.97 53.57
C PHE A 346 -8.05 3.02 54.44
N ASP A 347 -8.45 4.30 54.36
CA ASP A 347 -7.86 5.36 55.18
C ASP A 347 -8.14 5.15 56.68
N ALA A 348 -9.35 4.69 57.02
CA ALA A 348 -9.70 4.31 58.37
C ALA A 348 -8.83 3.14 58.89
N ARG A 349 -8.62 2.10 58.06
CA ARG A 349 -7.75 0.96 58.39
C ARG A 349 -6.29 1.37 58.56
N ILE A 350 -5.77 2.24 57.68
CA ILE A 350 -4.39 2.76 57.79
C ILE A 350 -4.24 3.58 59.08
N SER A 351 -5.23 4.40 59.41
CA SER A 351 -5.26 5.18 60.65
C SER A 351 -5.31 4.29 61.91
N GLU A 352 -6.06 3.19 61.87
CA GLU A 352 -6.05 2.18 62.94
C GLU A 352 -4.69 1.47 63.06
N LEU A 353 -4.12 1.02 61.94
CA LEU A 353 -2.81 0.38 61.91
C LEU A 353 -1.72 1.31 62.46
N THR A 354 -1.77 2.59 62.08
CA THR A 354 -0.85 3.62 62.57
C THR A 354 -0.96 3.82 64.08
N ARG A 355 -2.19 3.83 64.63
CA ARG A 355 -2.43 3.89 66.09
C ARG A 355 -1.89 2.65 66.79
N ASN A 356 -2.13 1.46 66.24
CA ASN A 356 -1.63 0.20 66.78
C ASN A 356 -0.09 0.17 66.79
N PHE A 357 0.56 0.56 65.69
CA PHE A 357 2.01 0.63 65.61
C PHE A 357 2.61 1.64 66.60
N THR A 358 1.98 2.81 66.73
CA THR A 358 2.38 3.82 67.73
C THR A 358 2.27 3.27 69.15
N GLY A 359 1.17 2.56 69.46
CA GLY A 359 0.97 1.92 70.76
C GLY A 359 2.00 0.83 71.05
N ILE A 360 2.32 -0.02 70.07
CA ILE A 360 3.38 -1.03 70.18
C ILE A 360 4.73 -0.37 70.43
N ASN A 361 5.07 0.67 69.66
CA ASN A 361 6.35 1.37 69.80
C ASN A 361 6.46 2.05 71.18
N GLN A 362 5.38 2.62 71.71
CA GLN A 362 5.34 3.16 73.07
C GLN A 362 5.58 2.08 74.13
N ARG A 363 4.91 0.93 74.03
CA ARG A 363 5.14 -0.20 74.95
C ARG A 363 6.57 -0.71 74.88
N PHE A 364 7.10 -0.90 73.67
CA PHE A 364 8.49 -1.31 73.47
C PHE A 364 9.46 -0.34 74.14
N ASN A 365 9.28 0.97 73.93
CA ASN A 365 10.12 2.00 74.54
C ASN A 365 9.96 2.10 76.07
N SER A 366 8.82 1.71 76.64
CA SER A 366 8.64 1.70 78.11
C SER A 366 9.10 0.40 78.78
N GLU A 367 8.91 -0.74 78.13
CA GLU A 367 9.17 -2.07 78.70
C GLU A 367 10.64 -2.47 78.56
N VAL A 368 11.27 -2.19 77.42
CA VAL A 368 12.68 -2.57 77.17
C VAL A 368 13.64 -1.96 78.20
N PRO A 369 13.57 -0.66 78.56
CA PRO A 369 14.40 -0.11 79.63
C PRO A 369 14.14 -0.78 80.99
N GLY A 370 12.88 -1.16 81.26
CA GLY A 370 12.53 -1.92 82.46
C GLY A 370 13.24 -3.26 82.53
N VAL A 371 13.20 -4.03 81.44
CA VAL A 371 13.92 -5.30 81.31
C VAL A 371 15.44 -5.09 81.38
N GLN A 372 15.99 -4.06 80.74
CA GLN A 372 17.42 -3.72 80.83
C GLN A 372 17.85 -3.41 82.27
N ASN A 373 17.05 -2.64 83.02
CA ASN A 373 17.30 -2.35 84.42
C ASN A 373 17.20 -3.60 85.30
N GLN A 374 16.24 -4.49 85.04
CA GLN A 374 16.14 -5.78 85.73
C GLN A 374 17.37 -6.65 85.46
N LEU A 375 17.83 -6.72 84.22
CA LEU A 375 19.02 -7.49 83.85
C LEU A 375 20.29 -6.91 84.50
N ALA A 376 20.47 -5.59 84.48
CA ALA A 376 21.59 -4.92 85.16
C ALA A 376 21.54 -5.14 86.68
N GLY A 377 20.35 -5.16 87.28
CA GLY A 377 20.15 -5.49 88.69
C GLY A 377 20.55 -6.94 89.00
N LEU A 378 20.14 -7.90 88.17
CA LEU A 378 20.55 -9.30 88.30
C LEU A 378 22.05 -9.48 88.12
N GLU A 379 22.65 -8.82 87.12
CA GLU A 379 24.10 -8.84 86.88
C GLU A 379 24.87 -8.33 88.10
N LYS A 380 24.41 -7.23 88.71
CA LYS A 380 24.97 -6.69 89.96
C LYS A 380 24.83 -7.68 91.12
N GLN A 381 23.65 -8.26 91.33
CA GLN A 381 23.41 -9.25 92.39
C GLN A 381 24.31 -10.48 92.24
N VAL A 382 24.45 -11.00 91.02
CA VAL A 382 25.33 -12.14 90.72
C VAL A 382 26.79 -11.77 90.96
N SER A 383 27.24 -10.60 90.50
CA SER A 383 28.61 -10.12 90.70
C SER A 383 28.95 -9.94 92.19
N GLU A 384 28.05 -9.35 92.97
CA GLU A 384 28.20 -9.18 94.42
C GLU A 384 28.23 -10.54 95.15
N ALA A 385 27.33 -11.46 94.79
CA ALA A 385 27.29 -12.81 95.37
C ALA A 385 28.57 -13.60 95.07
N ILE A 386 29.04 -13.58 93.82
CA ILE A 386 30.31 -14.21 93.41
C ILE A 386 31.49 -13.57 94.15
N SER A 387 31.55 -12.24 94.22
CA SER A 387 32.63 -11.52 94.92
C SER A 387 32.66 -11.84 96.42
N ALA A 388 31.49 -11.96 97.05
CA ALA A 388 31.37 -12.37 98.45
C ALA A 388 31.86 -13.83 98.64
N GLN A 389 31.46 -14.75 97.77
CA GLN A 389 31.92 -16.14 97.81
C GLN A 389 33.43 -16.25 97.60
N ILE A 390 34.00 -15.51 96.64
CA ILE A 390 35.45 -15.45 96.41
C ILE A 390 36.18 -14.94 97.65
N SER A 391 35.66 -13.91 98.31
CA SER A 391 36.26 -13.36 99.53
C SER A 391 36.26 -14.37 100.69
N VAL A 392 35.18 -15.15 100.83
CA VAL A 392 35.13 -16.26 101.80
C VAL A 392 36.16 -17.34 101.46
N LEU A 393 36.20 -17.77 100.20
CA LEU A 393 37.19 -18.75 99.73
C LEU A 393 38.63 -18.28 99.93
N GLN A 394 38.94 -17.01 99.64
CA GLN A 394 40.27 -16.43 99.88
C GLN A 394 40.65 -16.45 101.36
N ARG A 395 39.70 -16.15 102.25
CA ARG A 395 39.90 -16.24 103.70
C ARG A 395 40.16 -17.67 104.13
N ASP A 396 39.36 -18.63 103.66
CA ASP A 396 39.50 -20.04 103.99
C ASP A 396 40.83 -20.61 103.49
N VAL A 397 41.26 -20.23 102.28
CA VAL A 397 42.59 -20.55 101.74
C VAL A 397 43.68 -19.94 102.62
N GLY A 398 43.53 -18.69 103.07
CA GLY A 398 44.48 -18.05 103.99
C GLY A 398 44.58 -18.77 105.34
N VAL A 399 43.44 -19.21 105.90
CA VAL A 399 43.41 -20.04 107.12
C VAL A 399 44.09 -21.39 106.88
N LEU A 400 43.82 -22.05 105.75
CA LEU A 400 44.48 -23.30 105.39
C LEU A 400 46.00 -23.13 105.22
N GLN A 401 46.45 -22.06 104.57
CA GLN A 401 47.88 -21.71 104.46
C GLN A 401 48.51 -21.47 105.84
N GLY A 402 47.81 -20.77 106.74
CA GLY A 402 48.25 -20.57 108.12
C GLY A 402 48.39 -21.89 108.89
N ARG A 403 47.38 -22.78 108.77
CA ARG A 403 47.42 -24.13 109.36
C ARG A 403 48.55 -24.97 108.77
N LEU A 404 48.81 -24.87 107.46
CA LEU A 404 49.93 -25.55 106.81
C LEU A 404 51.28 -25.03 107.33
N GLY A 405 51.42 -23.71 107.47
CA GLY A 405 52.63 -23.10 108.04
C GLY A 405 52.85 -23.41 109.52
N GLU A 406 51.79 -23.63 110.30
CA GLU A 406 51.89 -24.18 111.66
C GLU A 406 52.29 -25.66 111.64
N PHE A 407 51.68 -26.45 110.76
CA PHE A 407 52.05 -27.85 110.57
C PHE A 407 53.53 -28.00 110.19
N ASP A 408 54.02 -27.22 109.23
CA ASP A 408 55.43 -27.18 108.83
C ASP A 408 56.32 -26.80 110.02
N ARG A 409 55.98 -25.72 110.75
CA ARG A 409 56.75 -25.31 111.94
C ARG A 409 56.82 -26.40 113.01
N ASN A 410 55.71 -27.07 113.28
CA ASN A 410 55.65 -28.17 114.24
C ASN A 410 56.45 -29.37 113.74
N PHE A 411 56.33 -29.73 112.45
CA PHE A 411 57.06 -30.84 111.85
C PHE A 411 58.59 -30.62 111.86
N PHE A 412 59.06 -29.41 111.55
CA PHE A 412 60.48 -29.08 111.62
C PHE A 412 60.99 -28.91 113.06
N SER A 413 60.15 -28.45 114.00
CA SER A 413 60.44 -28.46 115.44
C SER A 413 60.62 -29.90 115.96
N ASP A 414 59.75 -30.82 115.56
CA ASP A 414 59.88 -32.24 115.89
C ASP A 414 61.11 -32.88 115.20
N GLY A 415 61.49 -32.39 114.02
CA GLY A 415 62.77 -32.71 113.37
C GLY A 415 63.97 -32.28 114.22
N GLY A 416 63.91 -31.10 114.85
CA GLY A 416 64.91 -30.64 115.82
C GLY A 416 64.97 -31.51 117.07
N GLN A 417 63.81 -31.91 117.62
CA GLN A 417 63.75 -32.87 118.74
C GLN A 417 64.34 -34.23 118.36
N PHE A 418 64.16 -34.69 117.12
CA PHE A 418 64.78 -35.91 116.61
C PHE A 418 66.30 -35.79 116.51
N GLN A 419 66.80 -34.61 116.15
CA GLN A 419 68.22 -34.30 116.07
C GLN A 419 68.86 -34.23 117.45
N ASP A 420 68.15 -33.65 118.42
CA ASP A 420 68.53 -33.67 119.84
C ASP A 420 68.52 -35.08 120.41
N LEU A 421 67.53 -35.91 120.06
CA LEU A 421 67.50 -37.32 120.44
C LEU A 421 68.70 -38.08 119.86
N ARG A 422 69.04 -37.82 118.60
CA ARG A 422 70.21 -38.42 117.93
C ARG A 422 71.53 -38.00 118.60
N ASN A 423 71.65 -36.73 118.98
CA ASN A 423 72.80 -36.22 119.73
C ASN A 423 72.87 -36.84 121.13
N ALA A 424 71.74 -37.01 121.82
CA ALA A 424 71.66 -37.67 123.12
C ALA A 424 72.06 -39.15 123.04
N VAL A 425 71.61 -39.88 122.00
CA VAL A 425 72.02 -41.28 121.75
C VAL A 425 73.52 -41.37 121.43
N THR A 426 74.06 -40.45 120.64
CA THR A 426 75.51 -40.40 120.35
C THR A 426 76.33 -40.10 121.62
N THR A 427 75.80 -39.26 122.51
CA THR A 427 76.42 -38.96 123.82
C THR A 427 76.34 -40.17 124.76
N LEU A 428 75.21 -40.87 124.79
CA LEU A 428 75.05 -42.13 125.51
C LEU A 428 75.97 -43.24 124.99
N GLU A 429 76.22 -43.32 123.68
CA GLU A 429 77.23 -44.20 123.10
C GLU A 429 78.65 -43.84 123.56
N GLY A 430 78.96 -42.54 123.66
CA GLY A 430 80.22 -42.06 124.24
C GLY A 430 80.36 -42.42 125.72
N GLN A 431 79.29 -42.25 126.50
CA GLN A 431 79.24 -42.59 127.92
C GLN A 431 79.31 -44.11 128.17
N MET A 432 78.71 -44.93 127.31
CA MET A 432 78.85 -46.40 127.36
C MET A 432 80.26 -46.88 127.03
N ARG A 433 80.96 -46.23 126.08
CA ARG A 433 82.37 -46.54 125.81
C ARG A 433 83.29 -46.15 126.98
N ALA A 434 82.96 -45.09 127.71
CA ALA A 434 83.66 -44.70 128.94
C ALA A 434 83.32 -45.59 130.15
N PHE A 435 82.25 -46.40 130.08
CA PHE A 435 81.83 -47.33 131.13
C PHE A 435 82.38 -48.75 130.97
N GLN A 436 83.24 -49.00 129.97
CA GLN A 436 83.95 -50.27 129.82
C GLN A 436 85.33 -50.24 130.49
N LEU A 437 85.38 -50.83 131.69
CA LEU A 437 86.49 -51.63 132.24
C LEU A 437 87.79 -50.90 132.66
N GLU A 438 87.77 -50.35 133.87
CA GLU A 438 88.84 -50.59 134.86
C GLU A 438 88.18 -50.58 136.26
N ASP A 439 88.30 -51.69 137.00
CA ASP A 439 87.82 -51.92 138.39
C ASP A 439 86.36 -52.30 138.69
N ILE A 440 85.83 -53.32 138.00
CA ILE A 440 84.89 -54.26 138.66
C ILE A 440 85.46 -55.67 138.62
N GLN A 441 85.84 -56.16 139.81
CA GLN A 441 86.40 -57.48 140.05
C GLN A 441 85.37 -58.62 139.81
N PRO A 442 85.72 -59.67 139.03
CA PRO A 442 84.88 -60.84 138.73
C PRO A 442 84.55 -61.81 139.89
N SER A 443 84.88 -61.51 141.14
CA SER A 443 84.83 -62.50 142.24
C SER A 443 83.52 -62.56 143.03
N LYS A 444 82.52 -61.70 142.75
CA LYS A 444 81.28 -61.64 143.57
C LYS A 444 79.99 -62.14 142.92
N LEU A 445 79.97 -62.41 141.61
CA LEU A 445 78.78 -62.95 140.93
C LEU A 445 78.77 -64.48 140.77
N ALA A 446 79.86 -65.17 141.09
CA ALA A 446 79.92 -66.64 141.13
C ALA A 446 79.41 -67.27 142.44
N THR A 447 79.10 -66.48 143.48
CA THR A 447 78.81 -66.99 144.83
C THR A 447 77.32 -67.01 145.20
N GLY A 448 76.46 -66.27 144.50
CA GLY A 448 75.04 -66.17 144.87
C GLY A 448 74.19 -67.33 144.33
N LEU A 449 74.43 -67.70 143.07
CA LEU A 449 73.60 -68.65 142.33
C LEU A 449 73.88 -70.12 142.68
N LEU A 450 74.99 -70.42 143.35
CA LEU A 450 75.30 -71.76 143.89
C LEU A 450 74.71 -72.03 145.28
N ARG A 451 74.11 -71.04 145.97
CA ARG A 451 73.55 -71.20 147.32
C ARG A 451 72.06 -71.50 147.36
N VAL A 452 71.38 -71.39 146.23
CA VAL A 452 69.95 -71.74 146.09
C VAL A 452 69.82 -73.21 145.65
N GLU A 453 70.84 -73.73 144.97
CA GLU A 453 71.03 -75.17 144.70
C GLU A 453 71.87 -75.89 145.78
N GLU A 454 72.22 -75.21 146.89
CA GLU A 454 72.33 -75.86 148.20
C GLU A 454 70.95 -75.88 148.84
N PHE A 455 69.97 -76.29 148.03
CA PHE A 455 69.57 -77.68 148.02
C PHE A 455 69.24 -78.08 149.45
N ASP A 456 67.97 -78.35 149.64
CA ASP A 456 67.42 -79.71 149.42
C ASP A 456 68.15 -80.87 150.12
N SER A 457 69.45 -80.81 150.37
CA SER A 457 70.17 -81.68 151.29
C SER A 457 69.81 -81.43 152.76
N GLN A 458 69.68 -80.18 153.21
CA GLN A 458 69.38 -79.91 154.64
C GLN A 458 67.90 -80.10 155.01
N PHE A 459 67.00 -79.82 154.06
CA PHE A 459 65.57 -80.12 154.19
C PHE A 459 65.30 -81.64 154.31
N ASN A 460 66.14 -82.50 153.69
CA ASN A 460 66.07 -83.96 153.84
C ASN A 460 66.72 -84.50 155.13
N LYS A 461 67.72 -83.82 155.73
CA LYS A 461 68.44 -84.30 156.95
C LYS A 461 67.76 -84.03 158.30
N LEU A 462 66.92 -83.00 158.47
CA LEU A 462 66.20 -82.77 159.74
C LEU A 462 64.86 -83.52 159.81
N SER A 463 64.28 -83.85 158.65
CA SER A 463 63.19 -84.81 158.48
C SER A 463 63.55 -86.22 159.04
N ASP A 464 64.84 -86.62 159.05
CA ASP A 464 65.32 -87.86 159.68
C ASP A 464 65.53 -87.76 161.22
N ARG A 465 65.62 -86.54 161.79
CA ARG A 465 65.72 -86.33 163.25
C ARG A 465 64.36 -86.39 163.96
N LEU A 466 63.29 -86.27 163.18
CA LEU A 466 61.92 -86.71 163.46
C LEU A 466 61.84 -88.22 163.81
N LEU A 467 62.90 -89.03 163.70
CA LEU A 467 62.82 -90.48 163.95
C LEU A 467 63.70 -91.03 165.10
N GLN A 468 64.59 -90.22 165.70
CA GLN A 468 65.58 -90.72 166.68
C GLN A 468 65.36 -90.35 168.17
N LEU A 469 64.80 -89.18 168.54
CA LEU A 469 64.63 -88.83 169.98
C LEU A 469 63.22 -89.07 170.55
N GLU A 470 62.27 -89.46 169.70
CA GLU A 470 61.09 -90.27 170.09
C GLU A 470 61.48 -91.67 170.64
N ARG A 471 62.78 -92.06 170.66
CA ARG A 471 63.26 -93.35 171.22
C ARG A 471 64.08 -93.25 172.53
N GLN A 472 64.36 -92.06 173.06
CA GLN A 472 65.09 -91.83 174.32
C GLN A 472 64.32 -90.78 175.14
N ARG A 473 63.33 -91.13 175.99
CA ARG A 473 63.44 -92.03 177.14
C ARG A 473 64.69 -91.64 177.98
N GLY A 474 64.55 -91.42 179.28
CA GLY A 474 64.08 -92.47 180.16
C GLY A 474 65.21 -93.46 180.37
#